data_AF-A0A7R9J3B3-F1
#
_entry.id   AF-A0A7R9J3B3-F1
#
_cell.length_a   1.000
_cell.length_b   1.000
_cell.length_c   1.000
_cell.angle_alpha   90.00
_cell.angle_beta   90.00
_cell.angle_gamma   90.00
#
_symmetry.space_group_name_H-M   'P 1'
#
loop_
_entity.id
_entity.type
_entity.pdbx_description
1 polymer ?
#
loop_
_entity_poly.entity_id
_entity_poly.type
_entity_poly.pdbx_seq_one_letter_code
_entity_poly.pdbx_strand_id
1 'polypeptide(L)'
;MSIGGLCGFSIGFFTALQIKVTSALTHNISGTAKACAQTVIATFWYNEMRSGLWWLSNWVVLAGSAAYARVKQKEMEKEFSLKDSPSLIVVK
;
A
#
# COMPACT_ATOMS: atom_id res chain seq x y z
N MET A 1 4.75 -18.77 23.54
CA MET A 1 5.88 -17.82 23.33
C MET A 1 6.52 -17.94 21.94
N SER A 2 6.57 -19.13 21.31
CA SER A 2 7.22 -19.30 20.00
C SER A 2 6.44 -18.75 18.79
N ILE A 3 5.11 -18.78 18.83
CA ILE A 3 4.25 -18.33 17.70
C ILE A 3 4.37 -16.81 17.49
N GLY A 4 4.31 -16.02 18.56
CA GLY A 4 4.49 -14.57 18.46
C GLY A 4 5.86 -14.17 17.93
N GLY A 5 6.92 -14.87 18.34
CA GLY A 5 8.27 -14.68 17.82
C GLY A 5 8.39 -14.99 16.33
N LEU A 6 7.80 -16.10 15.87
CA LEU A 6 7.77 -16.47 14.46
C LEU A 6 6.97 -15.46 13.63
N CYS A 7 5.76 -15.09 14.07
CA CYS A 7 4.93 -14.11 13.37
C CYS A 7 5.62 -12.74 13.30
N GLY A 8 6.23 -12.28 14.39
CA GLY A 8 6.98 -11.01 14.41
C GLY A 8 8.17 -11.02 13.44
N PHE A 9 8.94 -12.12 13.44
CA PHE A 9 10.04 -12.30 12.49
C PHE A 9 9.55 -12.31 11.03
N SER A 10 8.49 -13.06 10.74
CA SER A 10 7.89 -13.12 9.39
C SER A 10 7.42 -11.75 8.93
N ILE A 11 6.71 -10.99 9.78
CA ILE A 11 6.25 -9.64 9.45
C ILE A 11 7.44 -8.74 9.11
N GLY A 12 8.51 -8.77 9.91
CA GLY A 12 9.72 -7.98 9.63
C GLY A 12 10.38 -8.35 8.29
N PHE A 13 10.50 -9.65 8.01
CA PHE A 13 11.06 -10.14 6.74
C PHE A 13 10.24 -9.68 5.53
N PHE A 14 8.92 -9.88 5.55
CA PHE A 14 8.04 -9.46 4.46
C PHE A 14 7.99 -7.94 4.28
N THR A 15 8.04 -7.18 5.37
CA THR A 15 8.10 -5.71 5.33
C THR A 15 9.34 -5.24 4.58
N ALA A 16 10.51 -5.82 4.89
CA ALA A 16 11.76 -5.48 4.21
C ALA A 16 11.73 -5.85 2.72
N LEU A 17 11.17 -7.01 2.37
CA LEU A 17 10.98 -7.41 0.96
C LEU A 17 10.03 -6.46 0.22
N GLN A 18 8.92 -6.06 0.84
CA GLN A 18 7.96 -5.15 0.22
C GLN A 18 8.57 -3.77 -0.06
N ILE A 19 9.36 -3.24 0.86
CA ILE A 19 10.10 -1.98 0.66
C ILE A 19 11.09 -2.12 -0.51
N LYS A 20 11.79 -3.27 -0.60
CA LYS A 20 12.78 -3.53 -1.65
C LYS A 20 12.16 -3.61 -3.05
N VAL A 21 10.98 -4.23 -3.19
CA VAL A 21 10.31 -4.45 -4.49
C VAL A 21 9.49 -3.24 -4.93
N THR A 22 9.10 -2.36 -4.01
CA THR A 22 8.30 -1.16 -4.33
C THR A 22 9.10 0.11 -4.04
N SER A 23 8.87 0.73 -2.88
CA SER A 23 9.67 1.83 -2.34
C SER A 23 9.30 2.04 -0.87
N ALA A 24 10.12 2.77 -0.13
CA ALA A 24 9.79 3.16 1.26
C ALA A 24 8.47 3.97 1.33
N LEU A 25 8.19 4.79 0.31
CA LEU A 25 6.96 5.58 0.23
C LEU A 25 5.73 4.70 -0.02
N THR A 26 5.80 3.82 -1.03
CA THR A 26 4.69 2.91 -1.37
C THR A 26 4.36 1.95 -0.22
N HIS A 27 5.37 1.46 0.50
CA HIS A 27 5.15 0.66 1.70
C HIS A 27 4.38 1.42 2.80
N ASN A 28 4.69 2.71 3.02
CA ASN A 28 4.02 3.52 4.04
C ASN A 28 2.55 3.81 3.69
N ILE A 29 2.27 4.19 2.43
CA ILE A 29 0.89 4.35 1.95
C ILE A 29 0.11 3.04 2.10
N SER A 30 0.70 1.90 1.71
CA SER A 30 0.05 0.59 1.84
C SER A 30 -0.16 0.18 3.31
N GLY A 31 0.75 0.53 4.21
CA GLY A 31 0.61 0.31 5.65
C GLY A 31 -0.59 1.06 6.24
N THR A 32 -0.74 2.32 5.85
CA THR A 32 -1.90 3.15 6.25
C THR A 32 -3.21 2.58 5.72
N ALA A 33 -3.24 2.19 4.43
CA ALA A 33 -4.41 1.58 3.82
C ALA A 33 -4.79 0.25 4.50
N LYS A 34 -3.79 -0.59 4.84
CA LYS A 34 -4.01 -1.87 5.53
C LYS A 34 -4.59 -1.66 6.93
N ALA A 35 -4.04 -0.72 7.71
CA ALA A 35 -4.57 -0.41 9.04
C ALA A 35 -6.01 0.13 8.97
N CYS A 36 -6.28 1.04 8.03
CA CYS A 36 -7.61 1.60 7.82
C CYS A 36 -8.63 0.52 7.40
N ALA A 37 -8.26 -0.35 6.46
CA ALA A 37 -9.08 -1.50 6.07
C ALA A 37 -9.34 -2.44 7.25
N GLN A 38 -8.32 -2.71 8.06
CA GLN A 38 -8.45 -3.53 9.26
C GLN A 38 -9.44 -2.92 10.26
N THR A 39 -9.40 -1.60 10.46
CA THR A 39 -10.34 -0.92 11.37
C THR A 39 -11.77 -0.95 10.85
N VAL A 40 -11.97 -0.76 9.54
CA VAL A 40 -13.31 -0.87 8.92
C VAL A 40 -13.87 -2.29 9.08
N ILE A 41 -13.08 -3.32 8.77
CA ILE A 41 -13.49 -4.73 8.94
C ILE A 41 -13.80 -5.04 10.42
N ALA A 42 -12.98 -4.55 11.35
CA ALA A 42 -13.22 -4.72 12.77
C ALA A 42 -14.54 -4.06 13.20
N THR A 43 -14.84 -2.88 12.68
CA THR A 43 -16.09 -2.16 13.00
C THR A 43 -17.32 -2.95 12.56
N PHE A 44 -17.26 -3.61 11.40
CA PHE A 44 -18.31 -4.53 10.96
C PHE A 44 -18.42 -5.78 11.85
N TRP A 45 -17.28 -6.39 12.22
CA TRP A 45 -17.28 -7.62 13.04
C TRP A 45 -17.82 -7.38 14.45
N TYR A 46 -17.43 -6.27 15.08
CA TYR A 46 -17.85 -5.91 16.43
C TYR A 46 -19.19 -5.15 16.48
N ASN A 47 -19.88 -4.96 15.34
CA ASN A 47 -21.15 -4.20 15.22
C ASN A 47 -21.10 -2.83 15.89
N GLU A 48 -19.96 -2.13 15.79
CA GLU A 48 -19.79 -0.87 16.48
C GLU A 48 -20.33 0.31 15.66
N MET A 49 -21.30 1.03 16.23
CA MET A 49 -21.89 2.20 15.58
C MET A 49 -20.94 3.40 15.66
N ARG A 50 -20.28 3.70 14.55
CA ARG A 50 -19.39 4.87 14.41
C ARG A 50 -20.12 6.04 13.73
N SER A 51 -19.68 7.26 14.02
CA SER A 51 -20.25 8.48 13.45
C SER A 51 -20.03 8.58 11.94
N GLY A 52 -20.91 9.29 11.23
CA GLY A 52 -20.77 9.47 9.77
C GLY A 52 -19.45 10.13 9.35
N LEU A 53 -18.89 11.00 10.19
CA LEU A 53 -17.59 11.65 9.95
C LEU A 53 -16.42 10.66 10.03
N TRP A 54 -16.52 9.66 10.91
CA TRP A 54 -15.54 8.58 11.01
C TRP A 54 -15.57 7.67 9.77
N TRP A 55 -16.76 7.42 9.21
CA TRP A 55 -16.88 6.69 7.95
C TRP A 55 -16.28 7.49 6.79
N LEU A 56 -16.55 8.80 6.73
CA LEU A 56 -15.98 9.68 5.71
C LEU A 56 -14.45 9.68 5.75
N SER A 57 -13.84 9.75 6.94
CA SER A 57 -12.38 9.76 7.06
C SER A 57 -11.74 8.45 6.57
N ASN A 58 -12.29 7.29 6.94
CA ASN A 58 -11.81 6.00 6.44
C ASN A 58 -11.97 5.90 4.91
N TRP A 59 -13.10 6.37 4.37
CA TRP A 59 -13.32 6.42 2.93
C TRP A 59 -12.31 7.32 2.20
N VAL A 60 -12.03 8.50 2.72
CA VAL A 60 -11.04 9.44 2.14
C VAL A 60 -9.64 8.82 2.15
N VAL A 61 -9.23 8.19 3.26
CA VAL A 61 -7.92 7.53 3.38
C VAL A 61 -7.80 6.38 2.38
N LEU A 62 -8.79 5.48 2.31
CA LEU A 62 -8.78 4.36 1.37
C LEU A 62 -8.79 4.82 -0.10
N ALA A 63 -9.62 5.82 -0.43
CA ALA A 63 -9.69 6.39 -1.77
C ALA A 63 -8.37 7.10 -2.15
N GLY A 64 -7.77 7.85 -1.23
CA GLY A 64 -6.48 8.52 -1.43
C GLY A 64 -5.35 7.52 -1.67
N SER A 65 -5.27 6.46 -0.87
CA SER A 65 -4.29 5.38 -1.07
C SER A 65 -4.50 4.66 -2.41
N ALA A 66 -5.75 4.41 -2.81
CA ALA A 66 -6.07 3.79 -4.09
C ALA A 66 -5.72 4.69 -5.29
N ALA A 67 -6.00 5.99 -5.20
CA ALA A 67 -5.64 6.97 -6.22
C ALA A 67 -4.12 7.05 -6.41
N TYR A 68 -3.36 7.10 -5.31
CA TYR A 68 -1.90 7.04 -5.36
C TYR A 68 -1.40 5.76 -6.04
N ALA A 69 -1.94 4.60 -5.66
CA ALA A 69 -1.57 3.33 -6.28
C ALA A 69 -1.81 3.33 -7.80
N ARG A 70 -2.93 3.91 -8.26
CA ARG A 70 -3.26 4.03 -9.69
C ARG A 70 -2.32 4.94 -10.45
N VAL A 71 -1.95 6.08 -9.88
CA VAL A 71 -0.94 6.97 -10.49
C VAL A 71 0.39 6.24 -10.58
N LYS A 72 0.81 5.56 -9.50
CA LYS A 72 2.09 4.87 -9.49
C LYS A 72 2.15 3.68 -10.45
N GLN A 73 1.04 2.97 -10.62
CA GLN A 73 0.89 1.94 -11.65
C GLN A 73 1.11 2.50 -13.06
N LYS A 74 0.48 3.63 -13.40
CA LYS A 74 0.66 4.28 -14.71
C LYS A 74 2.08 4.80 -14.93
N GLU A 75 2.74 5.30 -13.89
CA GLU A 75 4.16 5.70 -13.98
C GLU A 75 5.06 4.52 -14.30
N MET A 76 4.87 3.38 -13.62
CA MET A 76 5.65 2.16 -13.87
C MET A 76 5.38 1.59 -15.27
N GLU A 77 4.14 1.63 -15.76
CA GLU A 77 3.81 1.22 -17.14
C GLU A 77 4.51 2.10 -18.18
N LYS A 78 4.56 3.43 -17.95
CA LYS A 78 5.28 4.35 -18.84
C LYS A 78 6.78 4.09 -18.84
N GLU A 79 7.39 3.94 -17.66
CA GLU A 79 8.83 3.63 -17.55
C GLU A 79 9.17 2.29 -18.21
N PHE A 80 8.31 1.28 -18.05
CA PHE A 80 8.49 -0.02 -18.68
C PHE A 80 8.38 0.07 -20.22
N SER A 81 7.39 0.79 -20.73
CA SER A 81 7.18 0.99 -22.18
C SER A 81 8.31 1.78 -22.84
N LEU A 82 8.92 2.74 -22.13
CA LEU A 82 10.09 3.48 -22.63
C LEU A 82 11.36 2.61 -22.68
N LYS A 83 11.44 1.57 -21.84
CA LYS A 83 12.60 0.68 -21.75
C LYS A 83 12.64 -0.38 -22.87
N ASP A 84 11.51 -0.65 -23.53
CA ASP A 84 11.38 -1.58 -24.66
C ASP A 84 11.71 -0.96 -26.04
N SER A 85 12.01 0.35 -26.11
CA SER A 85 12.53 1.00 -27.32
C SER A 85 14.06 1.18 -27.22
N PRO A 86 14.90 0.32 -27.84
CA PRO A 86 16.36 0.43 -27.78
C PRO A 86 16.96 1.61 -28.57
N SER A 87 16.19 2.60 -29.04
CA SER A 87 16.67 3.64 -29.97
C SER A 87 16.94 5.03 -29.36
N LEU A 88 16.91 5.22 -28.04
CA LEU A 88 17.16 6.53 -27.40
C LEU A 88 18.41 6.62 -26.53
N ILE A 89 19.31 5.63 -26.56
CA ILE A 89 20.60 5.66 -25.82
C ILE A 89 21.65 6.56 -26.52
N VAL A 90 21.39 7.12 -27.71
CA VAL A 90 22.39 7.93 -28.45
C VAL A 90 22.24 9.45 -28.24
N VAL A 91 21.19 9.95 -27.58
CA VAL A 91 20.99 11.41 -27.45
C VAL A 91 20.55 11.82 -26.04
N LYS A 92 21.41 11.61 -25.05
CA LYS A 92 21.53 12.55 -23.92
C LYS A 92 22.88 12.49 -23.24
#